data_AF-A0A328RXB0-F1
#
_entry.id   AF-A0A328RXB0-F1
#
_cell.length_a   1.000
_cell.length_b   1.000
_cell.length_c   1.000
_cell.angle_alpha   90.00
_cell.angle_beta   90.00
_cell.angle_gamma   90.00
#
_symmetry.space_group_name_H-M   'P 1'
#
loop_
_entity.id
_entity.type
_entity.pdbx_description
1 polymer ?
#
loop_
_entity_poly.entity_id
_entity_poly.type
_entity_poly.pdbx_seq_one_letter_code
_entity_poly.pdbx_strand_id
1 'polypeptide(L)'
;MIKKASRIVYILLVVTLILTVGLHIDKTSPDEFKDKLLDVISSDDTANNTTNNTTNDEKKLDKSKPIYFAMDHVNTNDEQIRDNIVSKLEDNGFNVVKAEIGPSTLSANTHYLYDNNISGAILFHLFNGVDPSTIRELAKNGDDNIGRTVRANDNDVVLAWFYDSSDCVHEGGTSYKQVPGSETGSMLSNPKEYMDENDIHYICTSSDMHRRDHGDYNGDEVVTEFLKLFE
;
A
#
# COMPACT_ATOMS: atom_id res chain seq x y z
N MET A 1 -18.32 11.26 1.33
CA MET A 1 -19.07 10.72 2.49
C MET A 1 -20.27 9.83 2.11
N ILE A 2 -20.14 8.89 1.15
CA ILE A 2 -21.31 8.09 0.66
C ILE A 2 -21.16 6.56 0.79
N LYS A 3 -20.00 6.01 1.22
CA LYS A 3 -19.81 4.54 1.26
C LYS A 3 -20.32 3.82 2.53
N LYS A 4 -20.51 4.50 3.67
CA LYS A 4 -21.07 3.87 4.89
C LYS A 4 -22.59 3.70 4.87
N ALA A 5 -23.31 4.45 4.02
CA ALA A 5 -24.75 4.34 3.89
C ALA A 5 -25.19 3.00 3.24
N SER A 6 -24.41 2.44 2.31
CA SER A 6 -24.81 1.21 1.58
C SER A 6 -24.87 -0.05 2.44
N ARG A 7 -23.97 -0.23 3.42
CA ARG A 7 -23.99 -1.44 4.27
C ARG A 7 -25.18 -1.48 5.23
N ILE A 8 -25.55 -0.33 5.81
CA ILE A 8 -26.73 -0.23 6.68
C ILE A 8 -28.00 -0.43 5.86
N VAL A 9 -28.06 0.14 4.65
CA VAL A 9 -29.20 -0.03 3.74
C VAL A 9 -29.36 -1.50 3.30
N TYR A 10 -28.25 -2.21 3.04
CA TYR A 10 -28.30 -3.63 2.68
C TYR A 10 -28.79 -4.51 3.84
N ILE A 11 -28.30 -4.27 5.06
CA ILE A 11 -28.75 -5.01 6.26
C ILE A 11 -30.24 -4.72 6.54
N LEU A 12 -30.68 -3.46 6.41
CA LEU A 12 -32.11 -3.12 6.54
C LEU A 12 -32.96 -3.79 5.46
N LEU A 13 -32.50 -3.86 4.21
CA LEU A 13 -33.20 -4.55 3.11
C LEU A 13 -33.33 -6.05 3.38
N VAL A 14 -32.27 -6.70 3.85
CA VAL A 14 -32.29 -8.13 4.19
C VAL A 14 -33.22 -8.41 5.37
N VAL A 15 -33.17 -7.59 6.43
CA VAL A 15 -34.07 -7.73 7.60
C VAL A 15 -35.54 -7.46 7.20
N THR A 16 -35.80 -6.49 6.34
CA THR A 16 -37.16 -6.18 5.86
C THR A 16 -37.68 -7.30 4.96
N LEU A 17 -36.82 -7.89 4.11
CA LEU A 17 -37.18 -9.05 3.29
C LEU A 17 -37.50 -10.28 4.17
N ILE A 18 -36.73 -10.53 5.23
CA ILE A 18 -36.97 -11.61 6.20
C ILE A 18 -38.29 -11.40 6.94
N LEU A 19 -38.60 -10.18 7.38
CA LEU A 19 -39.88 -9.86 8.04
C LEU A 19 -41.07 -9.97 7.07
N THR A 20 -40.89 -9.62 5.80
CA THR A 20 -41.95 -9.68 4.78
C THR A 20 -42.23 -11.12 4.35
N VAL A 21 -41.20 -11.96 4.22
CA VAL A 21 -41.34 -13.39 3.95
C VAL A 21 -41.87 -14.15 5.17
N GLY A 22 -41.48 -13.74 6.38
CA GLY A 22 -41.97 -14.32 7.64
C GLY A 22 -43.46 -14.07 7.92
N LEU A 23 -44.07 -13.06 7.31
CA LEU A 23 -45.51 -12.77 7.42
C LEU A 23 -46.38 -13.57 6.45
N HIS A 24 -45.80 -14.44 5.61
CA HIS A 24 -46.55 -15.21 4.60
C HIS A 24 -46.36 -16.73 4.67
N ILE A 25 -45.77 -17.26 5.74
CA ILE A 25 -45.62 -18.71 5.92
C ILE A 25 -46.40 -19.16 7.16
N ASP A 26 -47.62 -19.61 6.88
CA ASP A 26 -48.43 -20.39 7.80
C ASP A 26 -47.80 -21.81 7.88
N LYS A 27 -47.45 -22.23 9.11
CA LYS A 27 -47.15 -23.62 9.55
C LYS A 27 -45.88 -24.33 9.05
N THR A 28 -44.71 -23.71 9.13
CA THR A 28 -43.44 -24.47 9.22
C THR A 28 -42.87 -24.40 10.62
N SER A 29 -42.50 -25.55 11.16
CA SER A 29 -41.91 -25.70 12.50
C SER A 29 -40.62 -24.87 12.64
N PRO A 30 -40.35 -24.22 13.79
CA PRO A 30 -39.12 -23.47 14.03
C PRO A 30 -37.82 -24.25 13.77
N ASP A 31 -37.86 -25.58 13.90
CA ASP A 31 -36.70 -26.45 13.69
C ASP A 31 -36.40 -26.66 12.20
N GLU A 32 -37.43 -26.68 11.35
CA GLU A 32 -37.29 -26.86 9.90
C GLU A 32 -36.74 -25.59 9.21
N PHE A 33 -36.94 -24.42 9.84
CA PHE A 33 -36.35 -23.15 9.39
C PHE A 33 -34.86 -23.05 9.73
N LYS A 34 -34.43 -23.62 10.87
CA LYS A 34 -33.00 -23.66 11.25
C LYS A 34 -32.19 -24.56 10.33
N ASP A 35 -32.71 -25.73 9.98
CA ASP A 35 -32.00 -26.66 9.08
C ASP A 35 -31.86 -26.07 7.67
N LYS A 36 -32.88 -25.39 7.15
CA LYS A 36 -32.77 -24.66 5.86
C LYS A 36 -31.84 -23.46 5.92
N LEU A 37 -31.76 -22.75 7.05
CA LEU A 37 -30.81 -21.64 7.23
C LEU A 37 -29.37 -22.17 7.32
N LEU A 38 -29.16 -23.30 7.97
CA LEU A 38 -27.86 -23.99 8.04
C LEU A 38 -27.45 -24.58 6.68
N ASP A 39 -28.38 -25.07 5.87
CA ASP A 39 -28.07 -25.54 4.51
C ASP A 39 -27.67 -24.39 3.57
N VAL A 40 -28.31 -23.22 3.69
CA VAL A 40 -27.94 -21.99 2.96
C VAL A 40 -26.59 -21.42 3.43
N ILE A 41 -26.23 -21.60 4.71
CA ILE A 41 -24.93 -21.17 5.24
C ILE A 41 -23.83 -22.22 4.97
N SER A 42 -24.16 -23.51 4.92
CA SER A 42 -23.22 -24.63 4.69
C SER A 42 -22.93 -24.91 3.21
N SER A 43 -23.75 -24.40 2.29
CA SER A 43 -23.47 -24.51 0.85
C SER A 43 -22.47 -23.47 0.33
N ASP A 44 -22.09 -22.49 1.16
CA ASP A 44 -21.01 -21.53 0.86
C ASP A 44 -19.62 -21.98 1.35
N ASP A 45 -19.51 -23.08 2.10
CA ASP A 45 -18.23 -23.58 2.66
C ASP A 45 -17.62 -24.78 1.89
N THR A 46 -18.19 -25.15 0.73
CA THR A 46 -17.58 -26.17 -0.15
C THR A 46 -16.70 -25.53 -1.21
N ALA A 47 -15.46 -25.24 -0.82
CA ALA A 47 -14.24 -25.37 -1.61
C ALA A 47 -14.38 -25.18 -3.15
N ASN A 48 -14.51 -23.93 -3.58
CA ASN A 48 -13.84 -23.52 -4.81
C ASN A 48 -12.34 -23.39 -4.50
N ASN A 49 -11.65 -24.53 -4.47
CA ASN A 49 -10.24 -24.60 -4.89
C ASN A 49 -10.18 -24.36 -6.40
N THR A 50 -10.65 -23.20 -6.83
CA THR A 50 -10.17 -22.62 -8.07
C THR A 50 -8.86 -21.99 -7.65
N THR A 51 -7.77 -22.68 -7.97
CA THR A 51 -6.47 -22.03 -8.15
C THR A 51 -6.68 -21.02 -9.26
N ASN A 52 -7.23 -19.86 -8.89
CA ASN A 52 -7.10 -18.66 -9.66
C ASN A 52 -5.60 -18.37 -9.61
N ASN A 53 -4.87 -19.00 -10.53
CA ASN A 53 -3.80 -18.33 -11.24
C ASN A 53 -4.45 -17.14 -11.96
N THR A 54 -4.98 -16.17 -11.21
CA THR A 54 -4.92 -14.79 -11.62
C THR A 54 -3.42 -14.58 -11.69
N THR A 55 -2.88 -14.60 -12.89
CA THR A 55 -1.80 -13.68 -13.19
C THR A 55 -2.28 -12.35 -12.64
N ASN A 56 -1.78 -11.97 -11.45
CA ASN A 56 -1.89 -10.61 -10.98
C ASN A 56 -1.18 -9.82 -12.05
N ASP A 57 -1.93 -9.38 -13.05
CA ASP A 57 -1.53 -8.23 -13.85
C ASP A 57 -1.49 -7.11 -12.82
N GLU A 58 -0.33 -6.93 -12.19
CA GLU A 58 -0.08 -5.85 -11.26
C GLU A 58 -0.59 -4.60 -11.93
N LYS A 59 -1.58 -3.96 -11.31
CA LYS A 59 -2.18 -2.74 -11.83
C LYS A 59 -1.04 -1.76 -12.10
N LYS A 60 -0.82 -1.47 -13.38
CA LYS A 60 0.20 -0.52 -13.80
C LYS A 60 -0.24 0.89 -13.40
N LEU A 61 0.75 1.69 -13.03
CA LEU A 61 0.59 3.08 -12.66
C LEU A 61 0.47 3.96 -13.90
N ASP A 62 -0.23 5.09 -13.75
CA ASP A 62 -0.41 6.08 -14.81
C ASP A 62 0.80 7.04 -14.84
N LYS A 63 1.55 6.99 -15.94
CA LYS A 63 2.76 7.81 -16.17
C LYS A 63 2.48 9.30 -16.23
N SER A 64 1.23 9.73 -16.47
CA SER A 64 0.87 11.15 -16.54
C SER A 64 0.76 11.81 -15.17
N LYS A 65 0.67 11.03 -14.09
CA LYS A 65 0.56 11.55 -12.73
C LYS A 65 1.84 12.27 -12.30
N PRO A 66 1.77 13.47 -11.69
CA PRO A 66 2.93 14.16 -11.16
C PRO A 66 3.55 13.40 -9.99
N ILE A 67 4.88 13.38 -9.93
CA ILE A 67 5.65 12.73 -8.87
C ILE A 67 6.04 13.76 -7.81
N TYR A 68 5.75 13.41 -6.56
CA TYR A 68 6.25 14.08 -5.37
C TYR A 68 7.28 13.17 -4.70
N PHE A 69 8.54 13.39 -5.06
CA PHE A 69 9.68 12.61 -4.63
C PHE A 69 10.20 13.12 -3.28
N ALA A 70 10.51 12.20 -2.39
CA ALA A 70 11.24 12.47 -1.17
C ALA A 70 12.25 11.34 -0.87
N MET A 71 13.31 11.69 -0.14
CA MET A 71 14.40 10.78 0.15
C MET A 71 15.00 11.06 1.53
N ASP A 72 15.35 10.03 2.27
CA ASP A 72 16.09 10.18 3.53
C ASP A 72 17.51 10.69 3.26
N HIS A 73 18.03 11.55 4.16
CA HIS A 73 19.39 12.06 4.08
C HIS A 73 20.25 11.47 5.20
N VAL A 74 21.29 10.70 4.83
CA VAL A 74 22.19 10.06 5.78
C VAL A 74 23.65 10.40 5.47
N ASN A 75 24.00 10.51 4.20
CA ASN A 75 25.36 10.77 3.74
C ASN A 75 25.44 11.98 2.80
N THR A 76 26.63 12.57 2.72
CA THR A 76 26.91 13.73 1.85
C THR A 76 26.69 13.46 0.36
N ASN A 77 26.71 12.20 -0.07
CA ASN A 77 26.53 11.82 -1.47
C ASN A 77 25.06 11.57 -1.83
N ASP A 78 24.14 11.54 -0.86
CA ASP A 78 22.74 11.20 -1.12
C ASP A 78 22.04 12.25 -2.00
N GLU A 79 22.50 13.50 -1.97
CA GLU A 79 22.01 14.54 -2.89
C GLU A 79 22.29 14.17 -4.35
N GLN A 80 23.44 13.55 -4.64
CA GLN A 80 23.77 13.10 -6.00
C GLN A 80 22.88 11.92 -6.44
N ILE A 81 22.53 11.04 -5.49
CA ILE A 81 21.60 9.93 -5.74
C ILE A 81 20.21 10.50 -6.07
N ARG A 82 19.68 11.43 -5.25
CA ARG A 82 18.43 12.15 -5.54
C ARG A 82 18.48 12.76 -6.93
N ASP A 83 19.52 13.53 -7.24
CA ASP A 83 19.62 14.27 -8.50
C ASP A 83 19.68 13.33 -9.71
N ASN A 84 20.40 12.21 -9.60
CA ASN A 84 20.46 11.20 -10.64
C ASN A 84 19.10 10.51 -10.85
N ILE A 85 18.39 10.16 -9.77
CA ILE A 85 17.04 9.60 -9.85
C ILE A 85 16.09 10.58 -10.54
N VAL A 86 16.04 11.83 -10.08
CA VAL A 86 15.16 12.87 -10.64
C VAL A 86 15.46 13.09 -12.11
N SER A 87 16.73 13.29 -12.47
CA SER A 87 17.14 13.48 -13.87
C SER A 87 16.70 12.30 -14.75
N LYS A 88 16.87 11.07 -14.29
CA LYS A 88 16.50 9.88 -15.07
C LYS A 88 15.00 9.68 -15.17
N LEU A 89 14.23 10.02 -14.14
CA LEU A 89 12.76 10.05 -14.21
C LEU A 89 12.30 11.08 -15.25
N GLU A 90 12.87 12.28 -15.24
CA GLU A 90 12.58 13.34 -16.21
C GLU A 90 12.98 12.96 -17.64
N ASP A 91 14.14 12.33 -17.83
CA ASP A 91 14.60 11.79 -19.12
C ASP A 91 13.65 10.71 -19.66
N ASN A 92 12.96 9.98 -18.77
CA ASN A 92 11.92 9.03 -19.12
C ASN A 92 10.54 9.67 -19.29
N GLY A 93 10.43 11.00 -19.21
CA GLY A 93 9.21 11.76 -19.48
C GLY A 93 8.23 11.83 -18.31
N PHE A 94 8.67 11.55 -17.08
CA PHE A 94 7.87 11.80 -15.89
C PHE A 94 7.91 13.27 -15.49
N ASN A 95 6.85 13.75 -14.85
CA ASN A 95 6.78 15.10 -14.28
C ASN A 95 7.10 15.05 -12.79
N VAL A 96 8.35 15.32 -12.40
CA VAL A 96 8.76 15.44 -11.00
C VAL A 96 8.49 16.86 -10.52
N VAL A 97 7.40 17.05 -9.75
CA VAL A 97 6.97 18.38 -9.29
C VAL A 97 7.77 18.84 -8.07
N LYS A 98 8.17 17.88 -7.23
CA LYS A 98 8.88 18.14 -5.99
C LYS A 98 9.88 17.03 -5.73
N ALA A 99 11.09 17.40 -5.31
CA ALA A 99 12.14 16.48 -4.93
C ALA A 99 12.84 16.99 -3.68
N GLU A 100 12.52 16.38 -2.54
CA GLU A 100 13.09 16.77 -1.24
C GLU A 100 14.03 15.68 -0.71
N ILE A 101 15.04 16.10 0.04
CA ILE A 101 15.94 15.19 0.75
C ILE A 101 16.13 15.69 2.17
N GLY A 102 16.06 14.80 3.14
CA GLY A 102 16.17 15.17 4.55
C GLY A 102 15.29 14.35 5.48
N PRO A 103 15.45 14.55 6.79
CA PRO A 103 14.57 13.93 7.77
C PRO A 103 13.13 14.42 7.56
N SER A 104 12.17 13.51 7.74
CA SER A 104 10.72 13.81 7.72
C SER A 104 10.18 14.34 6.37
N THR A 105 10.94 14.24 5.27
CA THR A 105 10.50 14.72 3.95
C THR A 105 9.31 13.94 3.40
N LEU A 106 9.15 12.66 3.75
CA LEU A 106 7.92 11.93 3.47
C LEU A 106 6.71 12.65 4.05
N SER A 107 6.75 12.88 5.37
CA SER A 107 5.64 13.49 6.10
C SER A 107 5.35 14.89 5.55
N ALA A 108 6.40 15.67 5.25
CA ALA A 108 6.25 16.98 4.61
C ALA A 108 5.55 16.91 3.25
N ASN A 109 5.89 15.93 2.39
CA ASN A 109 5.19 15.72 1.12
C ASN A 109 3.74 15.26 1.34
N THR A 110 3.49 14.29 2.24
CA THR A 110 2.14 13.83 2.58
C THR A 110 1.26 14.99 3.04
N HIS A 111 1.75 15.83 3.96
CA HIS A 111 1.07 17.04 4.40
C HIS A 111 0.85 18.03 3.27
N TYR A 112 1.83 18.25 2.40
CA TYR A 112 1.68 19.13 1.25
C TYR A 112 0.55 18.67 0.32
N LEU A 113 0.48 17.36 0.02
CA LEU A 113 -0.61 16.79 -0.80
C LEU A 113 -1.97 16.97 -0.11
N TYR A 114 -2.02 16.73 1.20
CA TYR A 114 -3.23 16.87 2.00
C TYR A 114 -3.73 18.33 2.07
N ASP A 115 -2.87 19.25 2.49
CA ASP A 115 -3.21 20.66 2.72
C ASP A 115 -3.62 21.39 1.43
N ASN A 116 -3.10 20.93 0.29
CA ASN A 116 -3.44 21.48 -1.04
C ASN A 116 -4.51 20.66 -1.78
N ASN A 117 -5.07 19.61 -1.16
CA ASN A 117 -6.05 18.70 -1.75
C ASN A 117 -5.63 18.18 -3.14
N ILE A 118 -4.35 17.80 -3.26
CA ILE A 118 -3.78 17.24 -4.49
C ILE A 118 -4.31 15.81 -4.65
N SER A 119 -4.68 15.49 -5.89
CA SER A 119 -5.23 14.19 -6.29
C SER A 119 -4.57 13.72 -7.58
N GLY A 120 -4.60 12.41 -7.83
CA GLY A 120 -4.01 11.84 -9.05
C GLY A 120 -2.50 12.03 -9.15
N ALA A 121 -1.79 11.97 -8.02
CA ALA A 121 -0.33 12.09 -7.95
C ALA A 121 0.34 10.77 -7.52
N ILE A 122 1.66 10.72 -7.65
CA ILE A 122 2.49 9.63 -7.13
C ILE A 122 3.34 10.19 -5.99
N LEU A 123 3.13 9.66 -4.79
CA LEU A 123 4.01 9.90 -3.65
C LEU A 123 5.10 8.84 -3.67
N PHE A 124 6.32 9.24 -4.04
CA PHE A 124 7.45 8.34 -4.18
C PHE A 124 8.50 8.66 -3.12
N HIS A 125 8.69 7.77 -2.14
CA HIS A 125 9.68 7.98 -1.08
C HIS A 125 10.76 6.91 -1.07
N LEU A 126 12.01 7.35 -0.94
CA LEU A 126 13.19 6.51 -0.87
C LEU A 126 13.79 6.53 0.55
N PHE A 127 13.78 5.38 1.22
CA PHE A 127 14.17 5.24 2.63
C PHE A 127 15.57 4.68 2.80
N ASN A 128 16.30 5.22 3.77
CA ASN A 128 17.50 4.59 4.29
C ASN A 128 17.24 3.81 5.60
N GLY A 129 16.43 2.77 5.49
CA GLY A 129 16.01 1.95 6.61
C GLY A 129 14.53 1.61 6.55
N VAL A 130 14.14 0.55 7.23
CA VAL A 130 12.74 0.13 7.25
C VAL A 130 12.13 0.59 8.57
N ASP A 131 11.18 1.53 8.51
CA ASP A 131 10.40 1.98 9.66
C ASP A 131 8.94 1.51 9.53
N PRO A 132 8.43 0.69 10.47
CA PRO A 132 7.02 0.28 10.51
C PRO A 132 6.03 1.45 10.48
N SER A 133 6.36 2.55 11.15
CA SER A 133 5.45 3.69 11.30
C SER A 133 5.14 4.32 9.95
N THR A 134 6.18 4.50 9.13
CA THR A 134 6.08 5.04 7.78
C THR A 134 5.19 4.20 6.87
N ILE A 135 5.36 2.88 6.87
CA ILE A 135 4.53 1.97 6.06
C ILE A 135 3.05 2.09 6.49
N ARG A 136 2.79 2.20 7.80
CA ARG A 136 1.43 2.35 8.34
C ARG A 136 0.83 3.72 8.08
N GLU A 137 1.61 4.79 8.08
CA GLU A 137 1.14 6.15 7.83
C GLU A 137 0.45 6.25 6.46
N LEU A 138 1.00 5.57 5.46
CA LEU A 138 0.51 5.61 4.08
C LEU A 138 -0.42 4.44 3.72
N ALA A 139 -0.70 3.56 4.68
CA ALA A 139 -1.59 2.43 4.51
C ALA A 139 -3.05 2.90 4.40
N LYS A 140 -3.81 2.35 3.44
CA LYS A 140 -5.25 2.64 3.32
C LYS A 140 -6.02 2.32 4.60
N ASN A 141 -5.54 1.31 5.33
CA ASN A 141 -6.12 0.82 6.57
C ASN A 141 -5.37 1.32 7.81
N GLY A 142 -4.33 2.14 7.63
CA GLY A 142 -3.50 2.67 8.72
C GLY A 142 -4.25 3.66 9.60
N ASP A 143 -3.71 3.99 10.77
CA ASP A 143 -4.39 4.85 11.74
C ASP A 143 -4.32 6.35 11.43
N ASP A 144 -3.38 6.76 10.57
CA ASP A 144 -3.19 8.16 10.21
C ASP A 144 -4.31 8.67 9.30
N ASN A 145 -4.98 9.75 9.73
CA ASN A 145 -6.04 10.37 8.94
C ASN A 145 -5.51 11.10 7.70
N ILE A 146 -4.31 11.69 7.77
CA ILE A 146 -3.71 12.49 6.70
C ILE A 146 -3.28 11.57 5.56
N GLY A 147 -2.44 10.57 5.85
CA GLY A 147 -2.00 9.59 4.87
C GLY A 147 -3.18 8.85 4.22
N ARG A 148 -4.17 8.40 5.00
CA ARG A 148 -5.40 7.81 4.44
C ARG A 148 -6.17 8.76 3.52
N THR A 149 -6.26 10.04 3.87
CA THR A 149 -6.96 11.03 3.03
C THR A 149 -6.21 11.28 1.72
N VAL A 150 -4.87 11.38 1.79
CA VAL A 150 -4.01 11.47 0.60
C VAL A 150 -4.23 10.26 -0.30
N ARG A 151 -4.22 9.03 0.23
CA ARG A 151 -4.51 7.80 -0.53
C ARG A 151 -5.92 7.80 -1.14
N ALA A 152 -6.91 8.32 -0.43
CA ALA A 152 -8.30 8.36 -0.89
C ALA A 152 -8.53 9.32 -2.06
N ASN A 153 -7.61 10.27 -2.28
CA ASN A 153 -7.62 11.24 -3.38
C ASN A 153 -6.97 10.70 -4.67
N ASP A 154 -7.06 9.40 -4.94
CA ASP A 154 -6.47 8.76 -6.13
C ASP A 154 -4.94 8.94 -6.25
N ASN A 155 -4.26 9.12 -5.12
CA ASN A 155 -2.81 9.17 -5.09
C ASN A 155 -2.24 7.77 -4.91
N ASP A 156 -1.30 7.41 -5.77
CA ASP A 156 -0.54 6.17 -5.68
C ASP A 156 0.68 6.38 -4.79
N VAL A 157 1.09 5.33 -4.07
CA VAL A 157 2.24 5.36 -3.16
C VAL A 157 3.26 4.33 -3.60
N VAL A 158 4.50 4.79 -3.74
CA VAL A 158 5.67 3.95 -4.00
C VAL A 158 6.68 4.18 -2.86
N LEU A 159 7.00 3.13 -2.14
CA LEU A 159 8.04 3.14 -1.10
C LEU A 159 9.24 2.34 -1.59
N ALA A 160 10.43 2.91 -1.46
CA ALA A 160 11.64 2.27 -1.95
C ALA A 160 12.70 2.19 -0.85
N TRP A 161 13.43 1.08 -0.80
CA TRP A 161 14.58 0.89 0.09
C TRP A 161 15.84 0.72 -0.75
N PHE A 162 16.84 1.56 -0.48
CA PHE A 162 18.09 1.60 -1.24
C PHE A 162 19.32 1.40 -0.36
N TYR A 163 20.44 1.11 -1.02
CA TYR A 163 21.75 0.83 -0.46
C TYR A 163 21.69 -0.01 0.83
N ASP A 164 22.20 0.43 1.98
CA ASP A 164 22.39 -0.35 3.20
C ASP A 164 21.10 -0.53 4.01
N SER A 165 19.93 -0.30 3.41
CA SER A 165 18.64 -0.58 4.05
C SER A 165 18.43 -2.09 4.25
N SER A 166 17.67 -2.47 5.28
CA SER A 166 17.18 -3.86 5.39
C SER A 166 16.26 -4.19 4.22
N ASP A 167 16.32 -5.42 3.72
CA ASP A 167 15.35 -5.91 2.76
C ASP A 167 14.11 -6.43 3.50
N CYS A 168 12.98 -5.76 3.27
CA CYS A 168 11.68 -6.11 3.83
C CYS A 168 10.69 -6.69 2.79
N VAL A 169 11.17 -6.92 1.57
CA VAL A 169 10.34 -7.29 0.41
C VAL A 169 10.69 -8.69 -0.10
N HIS A 170 11.96 -9.06 -0.18
CA HIS A 170 12.36 -10.33 -0.78
C HIS A 170 12.49 -11.46 0.24
N GLU A 171 12.11 -12.67 -0.18
CA GLU A 171 12.29 -13.87 0.62
C GLU A 171 13.79 -14.07 0.93
N GLY A 172 14.15 -13.99 2.21
CA GLY A 172 15.53 -14.08 2.68
C GLY A 172 16.16 -12.76 3.13
N GLY A 173 15.47 -11.63 2.93
CA GLY A 173 15.83 -10.34 3.49
C GLY A 173 15.77 -10.32 5.03
N THR A 174 16.66 -9.58 5.68
CA THR A 174 16.74 -9.50 7.15
C THR A 174 15.45 -9.02 7.80
N SER A 175 14.69 -8.16 7.13
CA SER A 175 13.43 -7.61 7.62
C SER A 175 12.19 -8.21 6.95
N TYR A 176 12.34 -9.22 6.08
CA TYR A 176 11.24 -9.80 5.30
C TYR A 176 10.10 -10.35 6.16
N LYS A 177 10.43 -11.05 7.25
CA LYS A 177 9.43 -11.60 8.18
C LYS A 177 8.91 -10.57 9.16
N GLN A 178 9.74 -9.60 9.51
CA GLN A 178 9.48 -8.69 10.60
C GLN A 178 10.41 -7.49 10.58
N VAL A 179 9.81 -6.32 10.80
CA VAL A 179 10.52 -5.08 11.06
C VAL A 179 10.35 -4.75 12.54
N PRO A 180 11.45 -4.61 13.31
CA PRO A 180 11.38 -4.17 14.70
C PRO A 180 10.62 -2.86 14.84
N GLY A 181 9.91 -2.68 15.96
CA GLY A 181 9.24 -1.42 16.26
C GLY A 181 10.25 -0.28 16.38
N SER A 182 9.81 0.94 16.09
CA SER A 182 10.55 2.17 16.29
C SER A 182 10.03 2.92 17.51
N GLU A 183 10.64 4.07 17.82
CA GLU A 183 10.18 4.95 18.91
C GLU A 183 8.73 5.38 18.74
N THR A 184 8.23 5.40 17.50
CA THR A 184 6.93 5.92 17.11
C THR A 184 5.92 4.83 16.76
N GLY A 185 6.32 3.55 16.70
CA GLY A 185 5.45 2.50 16.20
C GLY A 185 5.79 1.10 16.70
N SER A 186 4.76 0.29 16.88
CA SER A 186 4.92 -1.13 17.20
C SER A 186 5.59 -1.88 16.04
N MET A 187 6.18 -3.02 16.35
CA MET A 187 6.72 -3.97 15.39
C MET A 187 5.72 -4.31 14.28
N LEU A 188 6.20 -4.47 13.04
CA LEU A 188 5.39 -4.89 11.89
C LEU A 188 5.84 -6.28 11.44
N SER A 189 4.90 -7.23 11.40
CA SER A 189 5.15 -8.58 10.87
C SER A 189 4.72 -8.63 9.40
N ASN A 190 5.42 -9.41 8.58
CA ASN A 190 5.19 -9.54 7.14
C ASN A 190 5.00 -8.19 6.42
N PRO A 191 5.98 -7.27 6.47
CA PRO A 191 5.89 -5.94 5.84
C PRO A 191 5.45 -5.97 4.38
N LYS A 192 5.96 -6.89 3.56
CA LYS A 192 5.54 -7.05 2.16
C LYS A 192 4.04 -7.32 2.02
N GLU A 193 3.54 -8.31 2.75
CA GLU A 193 2.12 -8.68 2.75
C GLU A 193 1.25 -7.51 3.21
N TYR A 194 1.68 -6.80 4.25
CA TYR A 194 1.00 -5.59 4.72
C TYR A 194 0.95 -4.49 3.64
N MET A 195 2.03 -4.31 2.87
CA MET A 195 2.05 -3.35 1.77
C MET A 195 1.14 -3.78 0.62
N ASP A 196 1.17 -5.06 0.23
CA ASP A 196 0.28 -5.63 -0.80
C ASP A 196 -1.19 -5.40 -0.42
N GLU A 197 -1.60 -5.71 0.82
CA GLU A 197 -2.96 -5.51 1.33
C GLU A 197 -3.41 -4.04 1.39
N ASN A 198 -2.46 -3.10 1.34
CA ASN A 198 -2.71 -1.66 1.38
C ASN A 198 -2.42 -0.96 0.04
N ASP A 199 -2.24 -1.73 -1.03
CA ASP A 199 -1.93 -1.25 -2.38
C ASP A 199 -0.73 -0.28 -2.38
N ILE A 200 0.28 -0.54 -1.56
CA ILE A 200 1.53 0.20 -1.53
C ILE A 200 2.49 -0.51 -2.48
N HIS A 201 2.94 0.17 -3.52
CA HIS A 201 4.01 -0.36 -4.37
C HIS A 201 5.32 -0.25 -3.62
N TYR A 202 6.17 -1.27 -3.75
CA TYR A 202 7.48 -1.28 -3.12
C TYR A 202 8.59 -1.57 -4.12
N ILE A 203 9.76 -1.00 -3.84
CA ILE A 203 11.00 -1.26 -4.55
C ILE A 203 12.05 -1.57 -3.49
N CYS A 204 12.82 -2.63 -3.67
CA CYS A 204 13.94 -2.93 -2.77
C CYS A 204 15.17 -3.23 -3.60
N THR A 205 16.07 -2.26 -3.66
CA THR A 205 17.39 -2.36 -4.32
C THR A 205 18.50 -2.24 -3.27
N SER A 206 18.17 -2.69 -2.06
CA SER A 206 19.04 -2.63 -0.91
C SER A 206 20.00 -3.82 -0.83
N SER A 207 21.09 -3.60 -0.11
CA SER A 207 22.16 -4.53 0.23
C SER A 207 21.84 -5.34 1.51
N ASP A 208 20.61 -5.22 2.02
CA ASP A 208 20.10 -5.93 3.19
C ASP A 208 20.98 -5.77 4.47
N MET A 209 21.37 -4.53 4.79
CA MET A 209 22.23 -4.08 5.92
C MET A 209 23.62 -4.74 6.08
N HIS A 210 23.86 -5.90 5.46
CA HIS A 210 24.99 -6.79 5.74
C HIS A 210 25.59 -7.42 4.47
N ARG A 211 25.02 -7.18 3.29
CA ARG A 211 25.47 -7.72 1.99
C ARG A 211 25.72 -6.58 1.00
N ARG A 212 26.73 -5.76 1.33
CA ARG A 212 27.08 -4.48 0.67
C ARG A 212 27.46 -4.59 -0.82
N ASP A 213 27.53 -5.79 -1.38
CA ASP A 213 27.93 -6.05 -2.76
C ASP A 213 26.84 -5.75 -3.80
N HIS A 214 25.60 -5.48 -3.38
CA HIS A 214 24.46 -5.30 -4.29
C HIS A 214 23.59 -4.07 -3.98
N GLY A 215 24.07 -3.12 -3.19
CA GLY A 215 23.30 -1.90 -2.89
C GLY A 215 23.27 -0.93 -4.06
N ASP A 216 22.12 -0.30 -4.28
CA ASP A 216 22.00 0.81 -5.25
C ASP A 216 22.53 2.13 -4.65
N TYR A 217 23.80 2.44 -4.93
CA TYR A 217 24.49 3.65 -4.46
C TYR A 217 24.44 4.82 -5.45
N ASN A 218 23.72 4.69 -6.57
CA ASN A 218 23.57 5.78 -7.55
C ASN A 218 22.09 6.07 -7.90
N GLY A 219 21.16 5.18 -7.57
CA GLY A 219 19.74 5.30 -7.86
C GLY A 219 19.31 4.69 -9.19
N ASP A 220 20.21 4.01 -9.91
CA ASP A 220 19.93 3.48 -11.25
C ASP A 220 18.96 2.29 -11.21
N GLU A 221 19.12 1.42 -10.23
CA GLU A 221 18.27 0.25 -10.06
C GLU A 221 16.90 0.69 -9.53
N VAL A 222 16.85 1.65 -8.59
CA VAL A 222 15.60 2.25 -8.11
C VAL A 222 14.77 2.77 -9.27
N VAL A 223 15.38 3.54 -10.19
CA VAL A 223 14.70 4.03 -11.38
C VAL A 223 14.26 2.87 -12.26
N THR A 224 15.14 1.89 -12.51
CA THR A 224 14.81 0.73 -13.36
C THR A 224 13.60 -0.04 -12.85
N GLU A 225 13.53 -0.31 -11.54
CA GLU A 225 12.37 -0.97 -10.92
C GLU A 225 11.13 -0.06 -10.92
N PHE A 226 11.30 1.24 -10.66
CA PHE A 226 10.21 2.21 -10.71
C PHE A 226 9.54 2.22 -12.09
N LEU A 227 10.32 2.24 -13.17
CA LEU A 227 9.80 2.23 -14.54
C LEU A 227 8.95 0.99 -14.86
N LYS A 228 9.23 -0.16 -14.22
CA LYS A 228 8.43 -1.38 -14.41
C LYS A 228 7.02 -1.27 -13.85
N LEU A 229 6.77 -0.32 -12.94
CA LEU A 229 5.44 -0.13 -12.35
C LEU A 229 4.45 0.51 -13.33
N PHE A 230 4.88 1.00 -14.48
CA PHE A 230 4.06 1.78 -15.42
C PHE A 230 3.75 1.01 -16.71
N GLU A 231 2.67 1.44 -17.37
CA GLU A 231 2.32 1.08 -18.76
C GLU A 231 3.12 1.89 -19.79
#